data_AF-A0A967MW82-F1
#
_entry.id   AF-A0A967MW82-F1
#
_cell.length_a   1.000
_cell.length_b   1.000
_cell.length_c   1.000
_cell.angle_alpha   90.00
_cell.angle_beta   90.00
_cell.angle_gamma   90.00
#
_symmetry.space_group_name_H-M   'P 1'
#
loop_
_entity.id
_entity.type
_entity.pdbx_description
1 polymer ?
#
loop_
_entity_poly.entity_id
_entity_poly.type
_entity_poly.pdbx_seq_one_letter_code
_entity_poly.pdbx_strand_id
1 'polypeptide(L)'
;MRQDILLRSNIEQDEKDDIKREKFKRTRTLAVRFVIGVVVIGLVLWGTNTYASWIREQWAGIQQSFRSEVQTVELAIKYRDANSLIQANRPEEAEALLYEITEIDPEYPGVAEYLAQVESMMSLEAQYNQAMDLIAQDDLVEALAVLEDIEEQSPGYLDVSLQIEEIQGKFYL
;
A
#
# COMPACT_ATOMS: atom_id res chain seq x y z
N MET A 1 -35.28 4.40 -94.53
CA MET A 1 -34.70 3.08 -94.17
C MET A 1 -33.20 3.09 -93.86
N ARG A 2 -32.32 3.87 -94.53
CA ARG A 2 -30.88 3.93 -94.16
C ARG A 2 -30.55 4.86 -92.98
N GLN A 3 -31.38 5.85 -92.69
CA GLN A 3 -31.15 6.78 -91.57
C GLN A 3 -31.58 6.20 -90.21
N ASP A 4 -32.61 5.35 -90.18
CA ASP A 4 -33.09 4.72 -88.93
C ASP A 4 -32.11 3.69 -88.36
N ILE A 5 -31.33 3.02 -89.23
CA ILE A 5 -30.33 2.00 -88.84
C ILE A 5 -29.11 2.66 -88.18
N LEU A 6 -28.70 3.84 -88.65
CA LEU A 6 -27.55 4.57 -88.10
C LEU A 6 -27.88 5.22 -86.76
N LEU A 7 -29.13 5.68 -86.57
CA LEU A 7 -29.56 6.24 -85.28
C LEU A 7 -29.58 5.15 -84.19
N ARG A 8 -30.11 3.96 -84.50
CA ARG A 8 -30.11 2.81 -83.57
C ARG A 8 -28.71 2.33 -83.21
N SER A 9 -27.80 2.29 -84.19
CA SER A 9 -26.41 1.87 -83.96
C SER A 9 -25.68 2.78 -82.98
N ASN A 10 -25.89 4.10 -83.06
CA ASN A 10 -25.25 5.05 -82.14
C ASN A 10 -25.89 5.00 -80.75
N ILE A 11 -27.21 4.83 -80.64
CA ILE A 11 -27.90 4.72 -79.35
C ILE A 11 -27.50 3.44 -78.61
N GLU A 12 -27.40 2.29 -79.29
CA GLU A 12 -26.92 1.04 -78.67
C GLU A 12 -25.46 1.10 -78.23
N GLN A 13 -24.64 1.91 -78.91
CA GLN A 13 -23.24 2.06 -78.57
C GLN A 13 -23.05 2.99 -77.37
N ASP A 14 -23.81 4.08 -77.30
CA ASP A 14 -23.83 4.98 -76.13
C ASP A 14 -24.38 4.27 -74.88
N GLU A 15 -25.44 3.47 -75.02
CA GLU A 15 -26.01 2.70 -73.89
C GLU A 15 -25.02 1.64 -73.36
N LYS A 16 -24.26 0.97 -74.24
CA LYS A 16 -23.21 0.03 -73.83
C LYS A 16 -22.05 0.73 -73.12
N ASP A 17 -21.70 1.94 -73.53
CA ASP A 17 -20.59 2.69 -72.92
C ASP A 17 -21.01 3.32 -71.59
N ASP A 18 -22.28 3.72 -71.43
CA ASP A 18 -22.83 4.17 -70.15
C ASP A 18 -22.96 3.02 -69.14
N ILE A 19 -23.43 1.84 -69.57
CA ILE A 19 -23.47 0.64 -68.71
C ILE A 19 -22.05 0.23 -68.26
N LYS A 20 -21.04 0.34 -69.14
CA LYS A 20 -19.64 0.09 -68.77
C LYS A 20 -19.13 1.11 -67.76
N ARG A 21 -19.43 2.40 -67.96
CA ARG A 21 -19.02 3.49 -67.05
C ARG A 21 -19.67 3.37 -65.67
N GLU A 22 -20.94 2.98 -65.59
CA GLU A 22 -21.61 2.75 -64.29
C GLU A 22 -21.05 1.53 -63.54
N LYS A 23 -20.83 0.41 -64.25
CA LYS A 23 -20.22 -0.79 -63.65
C LYS A 23 -18.81 -0.51 -63.13
N PHE A 24 -18.01 0.27 -63.86
CA PHE A 24 -16.66 0.66 -63.44
C PHE A 24 -16.64 1.60 -62.23
N LYS A 25 -17.61 2.52 -62.11
CA LYS A 25 -17.72 3.41 -60.94
C LYS A 25 -18.06 2.64 -59.67
N ARG A 26 -18.93 1.63 -59.77
CA ARG A 26 -19.39 0.82 -58.63
C ARG A 26 -18.34 -0.21 -58.17
N THR A 27 -17.56 -0.79 -59.07
CA THR A 27 -16.43 -1.67 -58.69
C THR A 27 -15.27 -0.86 -58.12
N ARG A 28 -15.04 0.36 -58.60
CA ARG A 28 -14.00 1.26 -58.07
C ARG A 28 -14.27 1.69 -56.63
N THR A 29 -15.51 2.01 -56.25
CA THR A 29 -15.84 2.38 -54.87
C THR A 29 -15.75 1.21 -53.90
N LEU A 30 -16.14 0.00 -54.33
CA LEU A 30 -15.94 -1.22 -53.54
C LEU A 30 -14.46 -1.56 -53.37
N ALA A 31 -13.67 -1.44 -54.43
CA ALA A 31 -12.22 -1.65 -54.37
C ALA A 31 -11.55 -0.66 -53.41
N VAL A 32 -11.89 0.64 -53.49
CA VAL A 32 -11.33 1.66 -52.58
C VAL A 32 -11.69 1.37 -51.12
N ARG A 33 -12.93 0.96 -50.83
CA ARG A 33 -13.33 0.57 -49.45
C ARG A 33 -12.55 -0.64 -48.94
N PHE A 34 -12.29 -1.61 -49.82
CA PHE A 34 -11.50 -2.80 -49.47
C PHE A 34 -10.04 -2.43 -49.15
N VAL A 35 -9.43 -1.58 -49.97
CA VAL A 35 -8.06 -1.07 -49.73
C VAL A 35 -7.98 -0.30 -48.42
N ILE A 36 -8.96 0.57 -48.12
CA ILE A 36 -9.01 1.31 -46.85
C ILE A 36 -9.10 0.33 -45.67
N GLY A 37 -9.95 -0.69 -45.75
CA GLY A 37 -10.07 -1.73 -44.71
C GLY A 37 -8.76 -2.45 -44.46
N VAL A 38 -8.05 -2.85 -45.53
CA VAL A 38 -6.73 -3.52 -45.42
C VAL A 38 -5.68 -2.59 -44.82
N VAL A 39 -5.69 -1.30 -45.17
CA VAL A 39 -4.77 -0.31 -44.59
C VAL A 39 -5.03 -0.12 -43.09
N VAL A 40 -6.29 -0.02 -42.67
CA VAL A 40 -6.66 0.11 -41.25
C VAL A 40 -6.24 -1.13 -40.46
N ILE A 41 -6.51 -2.33 -40.99
CA ILE A 41 -6.09 -3.59 -40.35
C ILE A 41 -4.56 -3.67 -40.28
N GLY A 42 -3.86 -3.28 -41.34
CA GLY A 42 -2.40 -3.20 -41.38
C GLY A 42 -1.84 -2.24 -40.33
N LEU A 43 -2.46 -1.08 -40.13
CA LEU A 43 -2.06 -0.11 -39.11
C LEU A 43 -2.30 -0.62 -37.68
N VAL A 44 -3.40 -1.35 -37.44
CA VAL A 44 -3.67 -1.97 -36.13
C VAL A 44 -2.65 -3.07 -35.83
N LEU A 45 -2.35 -3.94 -36.78
CA LEU A 45 -1.36 -5.02 -36.63
C LEU A 45 0.09 -4.48 -36.54
N TRP A 46 0.40 -3.41 -37.27
CA TRP A 46 1.70 -2.74 -37.19
C TRP A 46 1.86 -2.00 -35.86
N GLY A 47 0.79 -1.37 -35.37
CA GLY A 47 0.75 -0.70 -34.07
C GLY A 47 0.98 -1.65 -32.90
N THR A 48 0.32 -2.82 -32.87
CA THR A 48 0.53 -3.80 -31.79
C THR A 48 1.94 -4.38 -31.79
N ASN A 49 2.57 -4.56 -32.95
CA ASN A 49 3.92 -5.12 -33.04
C ASN A 49 5.02 -4.08 -32.73
N THR A 50 4.79 -2.80 -33.00
CA THR A 50 5.82 -1.74 -32.87
C THR A 50 5.77 -1.01 -31.51
N TYR A 51 4.59 -0.88 -30.89
CA TYR A 51 4.45 -0.13 -29.62
C TYR A 51 4.70 -0.96 -28.35
N ALA A 52 4.74 -2.30 -28.46
CA ALA A 52 4.96 -3.16 -27.30
C ALA A 52 6.40 -3.13 -26.76
N SER A 53 7.39 -2.64 -27.51
CA SER A 53 8.77 -2.52 -27.03
C SER A 53 9.01 -1.21 -26.26
N TRP A 54 8.48 -0.07 -26.74
CA TRP A 54 8.68 1.24 -26.10
C TRP A 54 7.94 1.39 -24.76
N ILE A 55 6.74 0.82 -24.64
CA ILE A 55 5.99 0.81 -23.37
C ILE A 55 6.67 -0.08 -22.31
N ARG A 56 7.54 -1.03 -22.68
CA ARG A 56 8.30 -1.80 -21.68
C ARG A 56 9.49 -1.02 -21.12
N GLU A 57 10.09 -0.12 -21.89
CA GLU A 57 11.22 0.71 -21.43
C GLU A 57 10.78 1.92 -20.58
N GLN A 58 9.63 2.52 -20.87
CA GLN A 58 9.13 3.68 -20.11
C GLN A 58 8.62 3.32 -18.69
N TRP A 59 8.35 2.03 -18.41
CA TRP A 59 7.88 1.56 -17.10
C TRP A 59 8.98 1.08 -16.16
N ALA A 60 10.19 0.82 -16.66
CA ALA A 60 11.34 0.44 -15.83
C ALA A 60 11.80 1.58 -14.89
N GLY A 61 11.53 2.85 -15.25
CA GLY A 61 11.88 4.02 -14.45
C GLY A 61 10.86 4.39 -13.35
N ILE A 62 9.62 3.86 -13.40
CA ILE A 62 8.59 4.14 -12.39
C ILE A 62 8.75 3.21 -11.18
N GLN A 63 9.28 2.00 -11.34
CA GLN A 63 9.31 1.03 -10.24
C GLN A 63 10.46 1.25 -9.24
N GLN A 64 11.50 1.99 -9.62
CA GLN A 64 12.70 2.15 -8.80
C GLN A 64 12.58 3.27 -7.74
N SER A 65 11.81 4.34 -8.02
CA SER A 65 11.57 5.42 -7.05
C SER A 65 10.50 5.08 -6.00
N PHE A 66 9.60 4.13 -6.26
CA PHE A 66 8.62 3.69 -5.26
C PHE A 66 9.25 2.88 -4.11
N ARG A 67 10.37 2.18 -4.33
CA ARG A 67 10.91 1.28 -3.29
C ARG A 67 11.46 2.02 -2.08
N SER A 68 12.19 3.12 -2.28
CA SER A 68 12.73 3.93 -1.18
C SER A 68 11.65 4.76 -0.49
N GLU A 69 10.65 5.23 -1.23
CA GLU A 69 9.57 6.06 -0.68
C GLU A 69 8.52 5.23 0.08
N VAL A 70 8.28 3.97 -0.33
CA VAL A 70 7.40 3.06 0.41
C VAL A 70 8.01 2.64 1.75
N GLN A 71 9.33 2.39 1.79
CA GLN A 71 10.00 2.00 3.04
C GLN A 71 9.95 3.11 4.09
N THR A 72 10.20 4.37 3.71
CA THR A 72 10.15 5.49 4.66
C THR A 72 8.73 5.73 5.20
N VAL A 73 7.71 5.55 4.36
CA VAL A 73 6.30 5.64 4.79
C VAL A 73 5.94 4.50 5.73
N GLU A 74 6.39 3.28 5.44
CA GLU A 74 6.14 2.11 6.30
C GLU A 74 6.74 2.30 7.70
N LEU A 75 8.00 2.73 7.78
CA LEU A 75 8.66 3.01 9.07
C LEU A 75 7.94 4.12 9.85
N ALA A 76 7.51 5.18 9.17
CA ALA A 76 6.75 6.27 9.80
C ALA A 76 5.39 5.81 10.35
N ILE A 77 4.71 4.88 9.65
CA ILE A 77 3.46 4.28 10.12
C ILE A 77 3.73 3.43 11.37
N LYS A 78 4.72 2.53 11.31
CA LYS A 78 5.09 1.69 12.46
C LYS A 78 5.45 2.54 13.67
N TYR A 79 6.22 3.61 13.47
CA TYR A 79 6.63 4.52 14.54
C TYR A 79 5.42 5.21 15.20
N ARG A 80 4.48 5.70 14.41
CA ARG A 80 3.23 6.30 14.90
C ARG A 80 2.37 5.28 15.66
N ASP A 81 2.28 4.07 15.13
CA ASP A 81 1.46 3.01 15.71
C ASP A 81 2.08 2.53 17.05
N ALA A 82 3.41 2.41 17.13
CA ALA A 82 4.13 2.17 18.38
C ALA A 82 3.85 3.24 19.44
N ASN A 83 3.92 4.53 19.09
CA ASN A 83 3.57 5.62 20.00
C ASN A 83 2.10 5.54 20.48
N SER A 84 1.19 5.10 19.60
CA SER A 84 -0.21 4.91 19.97
C SER A 84 -0.39 3.76 20.96
N LEU A 85 0.41 2.70 20.83
CA LEU A 85 0.44 1.56 21.75
C LEU A 85 1.02 1.94 23.11
N ILE A 86 2.09 2.75 23.15
CA ILE A 86 2.66 3.30 24.39
C ILE A 86 1.58 4.09 25.14
N GLN A 87 0.86 4.99 24.46
CA GLN A 87 -0.22 5.78 25.08
C GLN A 87 -1.40 4.92 25.54
N ALA A 88 -1.61 3.76 24.91
CA ALA A 88 -2.62 2.79 25.31
C ALA A 88 -2.16 1.84 26.43
N ASN A 89 -0.97 2.08 27.03
CA ASN A 89 -0.37 1.22 28.04
C ASN A 89 -0.18 -0.24 27.56
N ARG A 90 0.24 -0.40 26.29
CA ARG A 90 0.54 -1.71 25.65
C ARG A 90 2.02 -1.76 25.24
N PRO A 91 2.95 -1.79 26.20
CA PRO A 91 4.38 -1.61 25.93
C PRO A 91 4.98 -2.76 25.10
N GLU A 92 4.57 -4.02 25.31
CA GLU A 92 5.11 -5.19 24.61
C GLU A 92 4.87 -5.13 23.08
N GLU A 93 3.66 -4.71 22.68
CA GLU A 93 3.33 -4.56 21.25
C GLU A 93 4.02 -3.35 20.62
N ALA A 94 4.22 -2.28 21.42
CA ALA A 94 5.00 -1.15 20.98
C ALA A 94 6.48 -1.54 20.76
N GLU A 95 7.04 -2.34 21.66
CA GLU A 95 8.40 -2.86 21.57
C GLU A 95 8.63 -3.63 20.26
N ALA A 96 7.71 -4.54 19.92
CA ALA A 96 7.79 -5.32 18.69
C ALA A 96 7.85 -4.43 17.44
N LEU A 97 7.00 -3.41 17.35
CA LEU A 97 7.01 -2.47 16.23
C LEU A 97 8.30 -1.62 16.19
N LEU A 98 8.82 -1.21 17.35
CA LEU A 98 10.06 -0.44 17.43
C LEU A 98 11.26 -1.28 17.01
N TYR A 99 11.33 -2.56 17.41
CA TYR A 99 12.39 -3.45 16.94
C TYR A 99 12.31 -3.69 15.43
N GLU A 100 11.12 -3.90 14.86
CA GLU A 100 10.96 -3.99 13.41
C GLU A 100 11.49 -2.74 12.68
N ILE A 101 11.35 -1.56 13.28
CA ILE A 101 11.95 -0.33 12.72
C ILE A 101 13.48 -0.40 12.81
N THR A 102 14.05 -0.77 13.97
CA THR A 102 15.51 -0.87 14.13
C THR A 102 16.17 -1.92 13.24
N GLU A 103 15.46 -3.00 12.89
CA GLU A 103 15.96 -4.02 11.96
C GLU A 103 16.15 -3.46 10.54
N ILE A 104 15.34 -2.47 10.16
CA ILE A 104 15.36 -1.84 8.84
C ILE A 104 16.27 -0.61 8.84
N ASP A 105 16.12 0.24 9.85
CA ASP A 105 16.88 1.48 10.05
C ASP A 105 17.29 1.60 11.53
N PRO A 106 18.51 1.15 11.89
CA PRO A 106 19.02 1.23 13.25
C PRO A 106 19.19 2.65 13.78
N GLU A 107 19.26 3.65 12.90
CA GLU A 107 19.45 5.06 13.25
C GLU A 107 18.14 5.87 13.10
N TYR A 108 16.99 5.19 12.99
CA TYR A 108 15.71 5.85 12.83
C TYR A 108 15.45 6.83 13.99
N PRO A 109 15.24 8.13 13.73
CA PRO A 109 15.15 9.14 14.78
C PRO A 109 14.01 8.87 15.77
N GLY A 110 14.29 8.99 17.08
CA GLY A 110 13.29 8.87 18.14
C GLY A 110 13.03 7.44 18.63
N VAL A 111 13.45 6.41 17.89
CA VAL A 111 13.14 5.01 18.26
C VAL A 111 13.87 4.57 19.52
N ALA A 112 15.12 4.99 19.71
CA ALA A 112 15.88 4.66 20.91
C ALA A 112 15.23 5.23 22.19
N GLU A 113 14.68 6.45 22.13
CA GLU A 113 13.98 7.05 23.27
C GLU A 113 12.66 6.33 23.59
N TYR A 114 11.91 5.91 22.57
CA TYR A 114 10.69 5.12 22.77
C TYR A 114 10.98 3.69 23.25
N LEU A 115 12.06 3.05 22.80
CA LEU A 115 12.48 1.76 23.34
C LEU A 115 12.82 1.86 24.83
N ALA A 116 13.58 2.89 25.24
CA ALA A 116 13.87 3.12 26.66
C ALA A 116 12.61 3.39 27.49
N GLN A 117 11.64 4.12 26.93
CA GLN A 117 10.35 4.34 27.58
C GLN A 117 9.57 3.04 27.77
N VAL A 118 9.49 2.22 26.73
CA VAL A 118 8.81 0.92 26.75
C VAL A 118 9.46 -0.02 27.75
N GLU A 119 10.80 -0.09 27.78
CA GLU A 119 11.57 -0.88 28.74
C GLU A 119 11.26 -0.46 30.18
N SER A 120 11.20 0.85 30.46
CA SER A 120 10.81 1.36 31.78
C SER A 120 9.38 0.97 32.16
N MET A 121 8.43 1.01 31.22
CA MET A 121 7.04 0.61 31.47
C MET A 121 6.94 -0.89 31.80
N MET A 122 7.63 -1.73 31.03
CA MET A 122 7.65 -3.19 31.26
C MET A 122 8.36 -3.54 32.57
N SER A 123 9.42 -2.82 32.94
CA SER A 123 10.09 -2.99 34.23
C SER A 123 9.15 -2.67 35.40
N LEU A 124 8.39 -1.57 35.34
CA LEU A 124 7.42 -1.22 36.37
C LEU A 124 6.31 -2.27 36.50
N GLU A 125 5.80 -2.75 35.36
CA GLU A 125 4.78 -3.81 35.33
C GLU A 125 5.32 -5.13 35.93
N ALA A 126 6.57 -5.50 35.61
CA ALA A 126 7.21 -6.68 36.18
C ALA A 126 7.40 -6.57 37.70
N GLN A 127 7.84 -5.41 38.21
CA GLN A 127 7.97 -5.16 39.64
C GLN A 127 6.60 -5.24 40.35
N TYR A 128 5.56 -4.66 39.75
CA TYR A 128 4.22 -4.73 40.31
C TYR A 128 3.70 -6.16 40.38
N ASN A 129 3.85 -6.94 39.30
CA ASN A 129 3.47 -8.35 39.28
C ASN A 129 4.25 -9.16 40.33
N GLN A 130 5.55 -8.89 40.49
CA GLN A 130 6.36 -9.48 41.55
C GLN A 130 5.82 -9.16 42.94
N ALA A 131 5.45 -7.90 43.21
CA ALA A 131 4.87 -7.52 44.48
C ALA A 131 3.55 -8.25 44.74
N MET A 132 2.68 -8.36 43.74
CA MET A 132 1.40 -9.09 43.87
C MET A 132 1.62 -10.58 44.16
N ASP A 133 2.62 -11.19 43.52
CA ASP A 133 2.99 -12.57 43.79
C ASP A 133 3.53 -12.77 45.23
N LEU A 134 4.30 -11.81 45.76
CA LEU A 134 4.78 -11.82 47.15
C LEU A 134 3.62 -11.68 48.15
N ILE A 135 2.65 -10.80 47.88
CA ILE A 135 1.42 -10.68 48.68
C ILE A 135 0.66 -12.00 48.68
N ALA A 136 0.51 -12.64 47.52
CA ALA A 136 -0.19 -13.92 47.41
C ALA A 136 0.52 -15.05 48.19
N GLN A 137 1.83 -14.93 48.40
CA GLN A 137 2.66 -15.83 49.19
C GLN A 137 2.72 -15.47 50.69
N ASP A 138 2.01 -14.43 51.12
CA ASP A 138 2.04 -13.86 52.47
C ASP A 138 3.41 -13.27 52.87
N ASP A 139 4.30 -13.02 51.89
CA ASP A 139 5.57 -12.33 52.11
C ASP A 139 5.38 -10.81 52.04
N LEU A 140 4.73 -10.28 53.07
CA LEU A 140 4.33 -8.88 53.13
C LEU A 140 5.52 -7.92 53.28
N VAL A 141 6.65 -8.37 53.83
CA VAL A 141 7.82 -7.52 54.04
C VAL A 141 8.52 -7.27 52.71
N GLU A 142 8.74 -8.31 51.92
CA GLU A 142 9.35 -8.18 50.59
C GLU A 142 8.41 -7.48 49.62
N ALA A 143 7.10 -7.78 49.68
CA ALA A 143 6.10 -7.08 48.87
C ALA A 143 6.09 -5.56 49.12
N LEU A 144 6.13 -5.16 50.40
CA LEU A 144 6.15 -3.74 50.77
C LEU A 144 7.38 -3.03 50.21
N ALA A 145 8.56 -3.64 50.29
CA ALA A 145 9.79 -3.05 49.77
C ALA A 145 9.73 -2.83 48.25
N VAL A 146 9.17 -3.79 47.49
CA VAL A 146 9.00 -3.65 46.03
C VAL A 146 7.97 -2.56 45.71
N LEU A 147 6.86 -2.49 46.43
CA LEU A 147 5.84 -1.48 46.20
C LEU A 147 6.34 -0.06 46.52
N GLU A 148 7.11 0.11 47.60
CA GLU A 148 7.71 1.39 47.96
C GLU A 148 8.70 1.87 46.87
N ASP A 149 9.48 0.96 46.28
CA ASP A 149 10.36 1.26 45.14
C ASP A 149 9.56 1.70 43.90
N ILE A 150 8.44 1.03 43.60
CA ILE A 150 7.54 1.44 42.51
C ILE A 150 6.94 2.83 42.78
N GLU A 151 6.50 3.12 44.00
CA GLU A 151 5.92 4.42 44.37
C GLU A 151 6.97 5.54 44.27
N GLU A 152 8.23 5.26 44.60
CA GLU A 152 9.33 6.22 44.43
C GLU A 152 9.63 6.49 42.95
N GLN A 153 9.63 5.44 42.11
CA GLN A 153 9.90 5.55 40.67
C GLN A 153 8.74 6.21 39.90
N SER A 154 7.50 5.86 40.24
CA SER A 154 6.30 6.30 39.55
C SER A 154 5.14 6.49 40.54
N PRO A 155 5.07 7.68 41.20
CA PRO A 155 4.00 7.99 42.15
C PRO A 155 2.61 7.84 41.55
N GLY A 156 1.72 7.13 42.24
CA GLY A 156 0.36 6.84 41.77
C GLY A 156 0.27 5.82 40.64
N TYR A 157 1.26 4.96 40.47
CA TYR A 157 1.18 3.82 39.55
C TYR A 157 0.12 2.82 40.04
N LEU A 158 -0.90 2.56 39.20
CA LEU A 158 -2.01 1.65 39.49
C LEU A 158 -2.62 1.88 40.89
N ASP A 159 -2.62 0.87 41.75
CA ASP A 159 -3.12 0.90 43.12
C ASP A 159 -1.98 0.72 44.15
N VAL A 160 -0.72 0.94 43.77
CA VAL A 160 0.46 0.72 44.61
C VAL A 160 0.34 1.38 45.97
N SER A 161 -0.06 2.66 46.02
CA SER A 161 -0.19 3.39 47.28
C SER A 161 -1.26 2.78 48.21
N LEU A 162 -2.34 2.20 47.66
CA LEU A 162 -3.38 1.52 48.43
C LEU A 162 -2.85 0.18 48.96
N GLN A 163 -2.12 -0.59 48.14
CA GLN A 163 -1.52 -1.85 48.55
C GLN A 163 -0.50 -1.65 49.69
N ILE A 164 0.30 -0.58 49.62
CA ILE A 164 1.21 -0.18 50.70
C ILE A 164 0.45 0.07 52.01
N GLU A 165 -0.63 0.87 51.97
CA GLU A 165 -1.44 1.17 53.15
C GLU A 165 -2.06 -0.11 53.76
N GLU A 166 -2.60 -0.99 52.91
CA GLU A 166 -3.19 -2.27 53.35
C GLU A 166 -2.16 -3.16 54.05
N ILE A 167 -0.96 -3.30 53.48
CA ILE A 167 0.13 -4.09 54.07
C ILE A 167 0.59 -3.48 55.40
N GLN A 168 0.84 -2.17 55.43
CA GLN A 168 1.25 -1.47 56.64
C GLN A 168 0.21 -1.63 57.75
N GLY A 169 -1.09 -1.54 57.43
CA GLY A 169 -2.18 -1.77 58.37
C GLY A 169 -2.16 -3.15 59.03
N LYS A 170 -1.73 -4.19 58.33
CA LYS A 170 -1.59 -5.55 58.88
C LYS A 170 -0.47 -5.68 59.91
N PHE A 171 0.58 -4.85 59.81
CA PHE A 171 1.69 -4.86 60.78
C PHE A 171 1.35 -4.17 62.11
N TYR A 172 0.33 -3.30 62.13
CA TYR A 172 -0.08 -2.56 63.33
C TYR A 172 -1.23 -3.22 64.12
N LEU A 173 -1.74 -4.38 63.66
CA LEU A 173 -2.79 -5.18 64.31
C LEU A 173 -2.19 -6.36 65.09
#